data_AF-A0A534RCE5-F1
#
_entry.id   AF-A0A534RCE5-F1
#
_cell.length_a   1.000
_cell.length_b   1.000
_cell.length_c   1.000
_cell.angle_alpha   90.00
_cell.angle_beta   90.00
_cell.angle_gamma   90.00
#
_symmetry.space_group_name_H-M   'P 1'
#
loop_
_entity.id
_entity.type
_entity.pdbx_description
1 polymer ?
#
loop_
_entity_poly.entity_id
_entity_poly.type
_entity_poly.pdbx_seq_one_letter_code
_entity_poly.pdbx_strand_id
1 'polypeptide(L)'
;GAPTDCDDGNPCTEDSCDAIAGCQHRALADGSGCDDGDACTGTDRCQAGVCTGSNPVVCTAPDQCHDAGVCDPATGACSQPPRPDGTACSDGDACTRNDICRAGTCAPGSGTVCGALDQCHAAGVCDSATGACSNPEITCDDGDPCTVDACLPAEGCAHFPASGFSSITCVFGAHGELGVCPGESVPAALTRISGDAQRLIAQAAAAPGGRHAKILLKKAVRKLGSAARLAARAGKRQQVSPSCAGALRGLYLDGKARTETLVRALKSAP
;
A
#
# COMPACT_ATOMS: atom_id res chain seq x y z
N GLY A 1 -83.80 -3.59 -21.19
CA GLY A 1 -83.11 -3.25 -19.93
C GLY A 1 -81.64 -3.56 -20.10
N ALA A 2 -80.76 -2.93 -19.32
CA ALA A 2 -79.37 -3.36 -19.24
C ALA A 2 -79.32 -4.85 -18.83
N PRO A 3 -78.33 -5.63 -19.29
CA PRO A 3 -78.16 -7.03 -18.86
C PRO A 3 -78.05 -7.09 -17.33
N THR A 4 -78.75 -8.05 -16.72
CA THR A 4 -78.63 -8.35 -15.29
C THR A 4 -77.22 -8.86 -15.06
N ASP A 5 -76.46 -8.17 -14.21
CA ASP A 5 -75.18 -8.67 -13.73
C ASP A 5 -75.46 -9.77 -12.70
N CYS A 6 -75.02 -11.00 -13.00
CA CYS A 6 -75.21 -12.18 -12.17
C CYS A 6 -73.94 -12.48 -11.34
N ASP A 7 -72.95 -11.58 -11.30
CA ASP A 7 -71.73 -11.75 -10.52
C ASP A 7 -72.03 -11.72 -9.01
N ASP A 8 -71.74 -12.82 -8.30
CA ASP A 8 -71.87 -12.88 -6.83
C ASP A 8 -70.60 -12.45 -6.08
N GLY A 9 -69.54 -12.11 -6.81
CA GLY A 9 -68.24 -11.70 -6.27
C GLY A 9 -67.44 -12.84 -5.65
N ASN A 10 -67.86 -14.10 -5.78
CA ASN A 10 -67.10 -15.25 -5.30
C ASN A 10 -66.27 -15.86 -6.44
N PRO A 11 -64.93 -15.82 -6.39
CA PRO A 11 -64.08 -16.39 -7.44
C PRO A 11 -64.14 -17.93 -7.51
N CYS A 12 -64.81 -18.58 -6.56
CA CYS A 12 -65.05 -20.02 -6.54
C CYS A 12 -66.42 -20.45 -7.07
N THR A 13 -67.17 -19.55 -7.70
CA THR A 13 -68.41 -19.85 -8.42
C THR A 13 -68.26 -19.52 -9.91
N GLU A 14 -68.91 -20.32 -10.76
CA GLU A 14 -69.14 -19.97 -12.16
C GLU A 14 -70.54 -19.40 -12.28
N ASP A 15 -70.62 -18.11 -12.59
CA ASP A 15 -71.86 -17.37 -12.68
C ASP A 15 -72.46 -17.45 -14.08
N SER A 16 -73.77 -17.70 -14.14
CA SER A 16 -74.52 -17.75 -15.39
C SER A 16 -75.92 -17.19 -15.21
N CYS A 17 -76.42 -16.51 -16.23
CA CYS A 17 -77.79 -15.99 -16.25
C CYS A 17 -78.68 -16.90 -17.10
N ASP A 18 -79.63 -17.60 -16.47
CA ASP A 18 -80.63 -18.39 -17.16
C ASP A 18 -81.93 -17.61 -17.35
N ALA A 19 -82.53 -17.70 -18.53
CA ALA A 19 -83.73 -16.93 -18.89
C ALA A 19 -84.99 -17.34 -18.09
N ILE A 20 -84.99 -18.49 -17.43
CA ILE A 20 -86.11 -19.04 -16.65
C ILE A 20 -85.74 -19.14 -15.17
N ALA A 21 -84.59 -19.71 -14.86
CA ALA A 21 -84.11 -19.97 -13.51
C ALA A 21 -83.41 -18.77 -12.86
N GLY A 22 -83.18 -17.68 -13.60
CA GLY A 22 -82.52 -16.47 -13.09
C GLY A 22 -81.01 -16.65 -12.93
N CYS A 23 -80.40 -15.88 -12.01
CA CYS A 23 -78.97 -15.98 -11.70
C CYS A 23 -78.64 -17.35 -11.11
N GLN A 24 -77.59 -17.99 -11.62
CA GLN A 24 -77.08 -19.28 -11.17
C GLN A 24 -75.60 -19.14 -10.82
N HIS A 25 -75.21 -19.64 -9.66
CA HIS A 25 -73.83 -19.58 -9.14
C HIS A 25 -73.36 -21.02 -8.86
N ARG A 26 -72.66 -21.65 -9.82
CA ARG A 26 -72.22 -23.05 -9.68
C ARG A 26 -70.87 -23.11 -8.98
N ALA A 27 -70.79 -23.75 -7.82
CA ALA A 27 -69.51 -23.94 -7.12
C ALA A 27 -68.48 -24.69 -8.01
N LEU A 28 -67.25 -24.18 -8.04
CA LEU A 28 -66.10 -24.85 -8.64
C LEU A 28 -65.64 -26.02 -7.75
N ALA A 29 -64.96 -27.00 -8.36
CA ALA A 29 -64.38 -28.13 -7.64
C ALA A 29 -63.23 -27.69 -6.73
N ASP A 30 -63.05 -28.40 -5.61
CA ASP A 30 -61.89 -28.18 -4.73
C ASP A 30 -60.58 -28.34 -5.50
N GLY A 31 -59.65 -27.40 -5.28
CA GLY A 31 -58.37 -27.34 -5.98
C GLY A 31 -58.38 -26.55 -7.30
N SER A 32 -59.55 -26.09 -7.75
CA SER A 32 -59.66 -25.10 -8.84
C SER A 32 -58.91 -23.82 -8.47
N GLY A 33 -58.20 -23.21 -9.43
CA GLY A 33 -57.52 -21.94 -9.21
C GLY A 33 -58.53 -20.81 -9.00
N CYS A 34 -58.21 -19.90 -8.08
CA CYS A 34 -58.96 -18.67 -7.79
C CYS A 34 -57.95 -17.59 -7.34
N ASP A 35 -58.43 -16.43 -6.92
CA ASP A 35 -57.65 -15.34 -6.33
C ASP A 35 -58.34 -14.94 -5.04
N ASP A 36 -57.66 -15.03 -3.88
CA ASP A 36 -58.23 -14.69 -2.58
C ASP A 36 -58.06 -13.21 -2.23
N GLY A 37 -57.44 -12.44 -3.12
CA GLY A 37 -57.16 -11.01 -2.96
C GLY A 37 -55.98 -10.70 -2.04
N ASP A 38 -55.27 -11.71 -1.51
CA ASP A 38 -54.05 -11.53 -0.73
C ASP A 38 -52.81 -11.75 -1.62
N ALA A 39 -52.17 -10.68 -2.05
CA ALA A 39 -50.95 -10.74 -2.85
C ALA A 39 -49.75 -11.38 -2.11
N CYS A 40 -49.90 -11.69 -0.80
CA CYS A 40 -48.94 -12.42 -0.01
C CYS A 40 -49.13 -13.94 -0.05
N THR A 41 -50.08 -14.48 -0.81
CA THR A 41 -50.20 -15.92 -1.07
C THR A 41 -49.72 -16.26 -2.47
N GLY A 42 -48.91 -17.32 -2.58
CA GLY A 42 -48.30 -17.72 -3.85
C GLY A 42 -49.17 -18.67 -4.67
N THR A 43 -50.25 -19.22 -4.09
CA THR A 43 -51.15 -20.15 -4.77
C THR A 43 -52.50 -20.16 -4.08
N ASP A 44 -53.56 -19.79 -4.79
CA ASP A 44 -54.91 -19.76 -4.24
C ASP A 44 -55.79 -20.78 -4.93
N ARG A 45 -56.54 -21.50 -4.11
CA ARG A 45 -57.40 -22.59 -4.57
C ARG A 45 -58.71 -22.58 -3.85
N CYS A 46 -59.76 -22.96 -4.57
CA CYS A 46 -61.06 -23.19 -3.98
C CYS A 46 -60.98 -24.38 -3.02
N GLN A 47 -61.43 -24.16 -1.79
CA GLN A 47 -61.58 -25.19 -0.77
C GLN A 47 -62.92 -24.99 -0.08
N ALA A 48 -63.82 -25.96 -0.22
CA ALA A 48 -65.17 -25.91 0.32
C ALA A 48 -65.96 -24.65 -0.10
N GLY A 49 -65.81 -24.23 -1.36
CA GLY A 49 -66.52 -23.09 -1.94
C GLY A 49 -65.97 -21.70 -1.58
N VAL A 50 -64.83 -21.63 -0.88
CA VAL A 50 -64.12 -20.40 -0.54
C VAL A 50 -62.73 -20.42 -1.19
N CYS A 51 -62.28 -19.29 -1.73
CA CYS A 51 -60.91 -19.18 -2.20
C CYS A 51 -59.97 -19.04 -1.01
N THR A 52 -59.01 -19.97 -0.89
CA THR A 52 -58.02 -19.98 0.18
C THR A 52 -56.62 -19.92 -0.40
N GLY A 53 -55.85 -18.91 -0.03
CA GLY A 53 -54.45 -18.79 -0.39
C GLY A 53 -53.53 -19.67 0.45
N SER A 54 -52.42 -20.05 -0.17
CA SER A 54 -51.38 -20.91 0.39
C SER A 54 -50.00 -20.46 -0.09
N ASN A 55 -48.93 -21.03 0.47
CA ASN A 55 -47.53 -20.62 0.19
C ASN A 55 -47.29 -19.13 0.47
N PRO A 56 -47.32 -18.71 1.75
CA PRO A 56 -47.19 -17.30 2.10
C PRO A 56 -45.81 -16.73 1.71
N VAL A 57 -45.80 -15.47 1.26
CA VAL A 57 -44.58 -14.70 0.96
C VAL A 57 -43.75 -14.54 2.24
N VAL A 58 -42.51 -15.00 2.19
CA VAL A 58 -41.56 -14.89 3.31
C VAL A 58 -40.64 -13.69 3.08
N CYS A 59 -40.83 -12.65 3.89
CA CYS A 59 -40.02 -11.44 3.84
C CYS A 59 -38.80 -11.56 4.76
N THR A 60 -37.64 -11.91 4.20
CA THR A 60 -36.37 -11.94 4.94
C THR A 60 -35.79 -10.54 5.09
N ALA A 61 -34.96 -10.34 6.12
CA ALA A 61 -34.16 -9.12 6.25
C ALA A 61 -33.26 -8.94 5.01
N PRO A 62 -33.26 -7.76 4.34
CA PRO A 62 -32.45 -7.53 3.16
C PRO A 62 -30.95 -7.41 3.47
N ASP A 63 -30.60 -6.95 4.67
CA ASP A 63 -29.22 -6.75 5.12
C ASP A 63 -29.11 -6.82 6.66
N GLN A 64 -27.91 -6.56 7.19
CA GLN A 64 -27.61 -6.63 8.63
C GLN A 64 -28.30 -5.54 9.46
N CYS A 65 -28.75 -4.46 8.82
CA CYS A 65 -29.33 -3.27 9.43
C CYS A 65 -30.85 -3.16 9.24
N HIS A 66 -31.49 -4.21 8.73
CA HIS A 66 -32.93 -4.33 8.65
C HIS A 66 -33.40 -5.61 9.32
N ASP A 67 -34.61 -5.59 9.87
CA ASP A 67 -35.27 -6.80 10.35
C ASP A 67 -36.10 -7.45 9.24
N ALA A 68 -36.56 -8.68 9.49
CA ALA A 68 -37.51 -9.34 8.60
C ALA A 68 -38.77 -8.50 8.45
N GLY A 69 -39.21 -8.36 7.20
CA GLY A 69 -40.39 -7.57 6.85
C GLY A 69 -41.70 -8.30 7.10
N VAL A 70 -42.78 -7.55 6.88
CA VAL A 70 -44.14 -8.10 6.73
C VAL A 70 -44.60 -7.81 5.31
N CYS A 71 -45.22 -8.80 4.68
CA CYS A 71 -45.79 -8.66 3.35
C CYS A 71 -47.10 -7.85 3.43
N ASP A 72 -47.26 -6.88 2.53
CA ASP A 72 -48.49 -6.12 2.35
C ASP A 72 -49.48 -6.91 1.47
N PRO A 73 -50.64 -7.32 1.99
CA PRO A 73 -51.60 -8.17 1.27
C PRO A 73 -52.20 -7.48 0.04
N ALA A 74 -52.16 -6.15 -0.07
CA ALA A 74 -52.67 -5.45 -1.25
C ALA A 74 -51.67 -5.41 -2.42
N THR A 75 -50.37 -5.51 -2.13
CA THR A 75 -49.31 -5.26 -3.12
C THR A 75 -48.32 -6.40 -3.26
N GLY A 76 -48.27 -7.33 -2.30
CA GLY A 76 -47.26 -8.37 -2.19
C GLY A 76 -45.88 -7.84 -1.78
N ALA A 77 -45.77 -6.54 -1.45
CA ALA A 77 -44.50 -5.91 -1.15
C ALA A 77 -44.06 -6.19 0.29
N CYS A 78 -42.79 -6.57 0.47
CA CYS A 78 -42.20 -6.71 1.79
C CYS A 78 -41.77 -5.37 2.36
N SER A 79 -42.20 -5.07 3.59
CA SER A 79 -41.65 -3.94 4.35
C SER A 79 -40.17 -4.18 4.73
N GLN A 80 -39.44 -3.10 4.99
CA GLN A 80 -38.02 -3.14 5.36
C GLN A 80 -37.78 -2.30 6.63
N PRO A 81 -38.20 -2.79 7.81
CA PRO A 81 -38.01 -2.05 9.05
C PRO A 81 -36.52 -1.94 9.38
N PRO A 82 -35.97 -0.73 9.58
CA PRO A 82 -34.57 -0.58 9.98
C PRO A 82 -34.39 -1.03 11.43
N ARG A 83 -33.27 -1.68 11.70
CA ARG A 83 -32.82 -2.00 13.05
C ARG A 83 -32.47 -0.72 13.83
N PRO A 84 -32.49 -0.77 15.18
CA PRO A 84 -32.10 0.37 16.00
C PRO A 84 -30.69 0.88 15.67
N ASP A 85 -30.53 2.21 15.69
CA ASP A 85 -29.22 2.83 15.57
C ASP A 85 -28.27 2.30 16.65
N GLY A 86 -27.03 2.01 16.28
CA GLY A 86 -26.03 1.40 17.17
C GLY A 86 -26.01 -0.13 17.15
N THR A 87 -26.92 -0.79 16.43
CA THR A 87 -26.85 -2.25 16.22
C THR A 87 -25.56 -2.60 15.48
N ALA A 88 -24.83 -3.61 15.96
CA ALA A 88 -23.58 -4.04 15.33
C ALA A 88 -23.84 -4.57 13.91
N CYS A 89 -22.99 -4.15 12.98
CA CYS A 89 -22.95 -4.64 11.61
C CYS A 89 -21.50 -4.72 11.14
N SER A 90 -21.28 -5.11 9.89
CA SER A 90 -19.99 -4.99 9.21
C SER A 90 -20.19 -4.32 7.86
N ASP A 91 -19.41 -3.29 7.58
CA ASP A 91 -19.38 -2.57 6.30
C ASP A 91 -18.54 -3.28 5.22
N GLY A 92 -17.87 -4.37 5.59
CA GLY A 92 -17.00 -5.16 4.72
C GLY A 92 -15.56 -4.65 4.63
N ASP A 93 -15.20 -3.56 5.32
CA ASP A 93 -13.83 -3.07 5.42
C ASP A 93 -13.15 -3.68 6.66
N ALA A 94 -12.11 -4.48 6.45
CA ALA A 94 -11.35 -5.08 7.55
C ALA A 94 -10.55 -4.05 8.37
N CYS A 95 -10.43 -2.82 7.89
CA CYS A 95 -9.77 -1.71 8.57
C CYS A 95 -10.69 -0.97 9.53
N THR A 96 -12.00 -1.14 9.46
CA THR A 96 -12.95 -0.52 10.39
C THR A 96 -13.29 -1.50 11.51
N ARG A 97 -13.57 -0.97 12.70
CA ARG A 97 -13.95 -1.76 13.88
C ARG A 97 -15.15 -1.14 14.56
N ASN A 98 -16.04 -2.02 15.03
CA ASN A 98 -17.29 -1.65 15.70
C ASN A 98 -18.20 -0.84 14.78
N ASP A 99 -18.45 -1.33 13.57
CA ASP A 99 -19.41 -0.73 12.65
C ASP A 99 -20.82 -0.86 13.23
N ILE A 100 -21.63 0.15 12.95
CA ILE A 100 -22.97 0.24 13.52
C ILE A 100 -23.99 0.64 12.46
N CYS A 101 -25.19 0.11 12.60
CA CYS A 101 -26.33 0.57 11.84
C CYS A 101 -26.66 2.01 12.24
N ARG A 102 -26.83 2.88 11.24
CA ARG A 102 -27.29 4.25 11.38
C ARG A 102 -28.26 4.56 10.25
N ALA A 103 -29.50 4.87 10.61
CA ALA A 103 -30.58 5.14 9.66
C ALA A 103 -30.73 4.03 8.58
N GLY A 104 -30.70 2.77 9.00
CA GLY A 104 -30.84 1.60 8.10
C GLY A 104 -29.59 1.26 7.27
N THR A 105 -28.48 1.99 7.41
CA THR A 105 -27.23 1.70 6.70
C THR A 105 -26.12 1.32 7.66
N CYS A 106 -25.24 0.39 7.28
CA CYS A 106 -24.07 0.07 8.10
C CYS A 106 -23.02 1.19 7.93
N ALA A 107 -22.78 1.94 9.00
CA ALA A 107 -21.81 3.02 9.02
C ALA A 107 -20.47 2.52 9.59
N PRO A 108 -19.34 2.89 8.97
CA PRO A 108 -18.02 2.50 9.43
C PRO A 108 -17.77 2.98 10.85
N GLY A 109 -17.20 2.10 11.67
CA GLY A 109 -16.79 2.40 13.03
C GLY A 109 -15.44 3.12 13.08
N SER A 110 -14.63 2.76 14.07
CA SER A 110 -13.29 3.35 14.24
C SER A 110 -12.30 2.73 13.26
N GLY A 111 -11.61 3.57 12.50
CA GLY A 111 -10.55 3.14 11.60
C GLY A 111 -9.31 2.62 12.33
N THR A 112 -8.69 1.59 11.77
CA THR A 112 -7.44 1.01 12.24
C THR A 112 -6.29 1.95 11.92
N VAL A 113 -5.57 2.36 12.97
CA VAL A 113 -4.39 3.21 12.85
C VAL A 113 -3.15 2.33 12.75
N CYS A 114 -2.50 2.35 11.60
CA CYS A 114 -1.24 1.67 11.37
C CYS A 114 -0.06 2.57 11.77
N GLY A 115 0.39 2.43 13.01
CA GLY A 115 1.61 3.08 13.47
C GLY A 115 2.85 2.57 12.74
N ALA A 116 3.95 3.31 12.84
CA ALA A 116 5.25 2.80 12.44
C ALA A 116 5.60 1.53 13.24
N LEU A 117 6.14 0.52 12.56
CA LEU A 117 6.56 -0.73 13.21
C LEU A 117 7.68 -0.47 14.22
N ASP A 118 8.63 0.36 13.83
CA ASP A 118 9.79 0.77 14.61
C ASP A 118 10.34 2.09 14.04
N GLN A 119 11.53 2.52 14.46
CA GLN A 119 12.13 3.78 13.99
C GLN A 119 12.61 3.75 12.53
N CYS A 120 12.51 2.59 11.88
CA CYS A 120 12.96 2.32 10.51
C CYS A 120 11.83 2.11 9.53
N HIS A 121 10.59 2.20 10.00
CA HIS A 121 9.42 2.09 9.16
C HIS A 121 8.58 3.35 9.32
N ALA A 122 8.02 3.83 8.22
CA ALA A 122 7.01 4.87 8.29
C ALA A 122 5.68 4.27 8.78
N ALA A 123 4.76 5.14 9.17
CA ALA A 123 3.39 4.74 9.44
C ALA A 123 2.81 4.01 8.21
N GLY A 124 2.16 2.90 8.48
CA GLY A 124 1.58 2.03 7.47
C GLY A 124 0.24 2.53 6.93
N VAL A 125 -0.27 1.81 5.94
CA VAL A 125 -1.65 1.88 5.49
C VAL A 125 -2.29 0.53 5.74
N CYS A 126 -3.54 0.54 6.22
CA CYS A 126 -4.32 -0.67 6.42
C CYS A 126 -4.91 -1.14 5.08
N ASP A 127 -4.79 -2.43 4.79
CA ASP A 127 -5.41 -3.08 3.65
C ASP A 127 -6.87 -3.43 3.97
N SER A 128 -7.83 -2.89 3.21
CA SER A 128 -9.27 -3.01 3.51
C SER A 128 -9.83 -4.43 3.35
N ALA A 129 -9.13 -5.32 2.64
CA ALA A 129 -9.57 -6.70 2.44
C ALA A 129 -9.09 -7.63 3.57
N THR A 130 -7.91 -7.36 4.11
CA THR A 130 -7.22 -8.25 5.06
C THR A 130 -7.11 -7.66 6.47
N GLY A 131 -7.24 -6.35 6.63
CA GLY A 131 -7.00 -5.61 7.87
C GLY A 131 -5.51 -5.51 8.22
N ALA A 132 -4.61 -5.91 7.32
CA ALA A 132 -3.18 -5.91 7.58
C ALA A 132 -2.58 -4.51 7.38
N CYS A 133 -1.73 -4.09 8.30
CA CYS A 133 -0.94 -2.87 8.15
C CYS A 133 0.31 -3.12 7.31
N SER A 134 0.56 -2.27 6.32
CA SER A 134 1.85 -2.22 5.64
C SER A 134 2.94 -1.65 6.55
N ASN A 135 4.19 -2.08 6.35
CA ASN A 135 5.36 -1.57 7.08
C ASN A 135 6.39 -1.05 6.07
N PRO A 136 6.18 0.15 5.49
CA PRO A 136 7.11 0.72 4.52
C PRO A 136 8.42 1.11 5.21
N GLU A 137 9.55 0.58 4.73
CA GLU A 137 10.89 0.98 5.19
C GLU A 137 11.18 2.45 4.85
N ILE A 138 11.79 3.17 5.80
CA ILE A 138 12.32 4.52 5.54
C ILE A 138 13.73 4.42 4.95
N THR A 139 14.08 5.40 4.13
CA THR A 139 15.48 5.60 3.72
C THR A 139 16.22 6.42 4.77
N CYS A 140 17.41 5.97 5.13
CA CYS A 140 18.35 6.69 5.99
C CYS A 140 19.51 7.29 5.20
N ASP A 141 19.42 7.40 3.88
CA ASP A 141 20.47 8.01 3.06
C ASP A 141 20.63 9.50 3.39
N ASP A 142 21.77 9.90 3.96
CA ASP A 142 22.09 11.31 4.24
C ASP A 142 22.74 12.03 3.04
N GLY A 143 22.97 11.31 1.94
CA GLY A 143 23.62 11.80 0.74
C GLY A 143 25.14 11.95 0.88
N ASP A 144 25.75 11.56 2.00
CA ASP A 144 27.20 11.51 2.16
C ASP A 144 27.70 10.09 1.84
N PRO A 145 28.37 9.85 0.70
CA PRO A 145 28.87 8.52 0.40
C PRO A 145 30.03 8.07 1.31
N CYS A 146 30.55 8.97 2.17
CA CYS A 146 31.51 8.65 3.22
C CYS A 146 30.86 8.24 4.54
N THR A 147 29.55 8.13 4.62
CA THR A 147 28.83 7.42 5.68
C THR A 147 28.32 6.08 5.14
N VAL A 148 28.02 5.19 6.06
CA VAL A 148 27.24 3.98 5.85
C VAL A 148 25.96 4.21 6.60
N ASP A 149 24.89 4.40 5.84
CA ASP A 149 23.56 4.61 6.36
C ASP A 149 22.98 3.28 6.79
N ALA A 150 22.60 3.21 8.05
CA ALA A 150 21.92 2.07 8.60
C ALA A 150 20.70 2.55 9.36
N CYS A 151 19.63 1.80 9.26
CA CYS A 151 18.52 1.99 10.16
C CYS A 151 18.54 0.94 11.27
N LEU A 152 18.62 1.42 12.51
CA LEU A 152 18.59 0.60 13.70
C LEU A 152 17.17 0.62 14.28
N PRO A 153 16.46 -0.52 14.41
CA PRO A 153 15.05 -0.54 14.80
C PRO A 153 14.71 0.26 16.06
N ALA A 154 15.60 0.28 17.05
CA ALA A 154 15.40 1.00 18.31
C ALA A 154 15.90 2.46 18.30
N GLU A 155 16.86 2.81 17.44
CA GLU A 155 17.55 4.11 17.46
C GLU A 155 17.19 4.99 16.26
N GLY A 156 16.65 4.41 15.19
CA GLY A 156 16.35 5.07 13.92
C GLY A 156 17.57 5.14 13.01
N CYS A 157 17.60 6.18 12.18
CA CYS A 157 18.70 6.39 11.25
C CYS A 157 20.00 6.69 11.98
N ALA A 158 21.01 5.90 11.67
CA ALA A 158 22.37 6.06 12.15
C ALA A 158 23.33 6.06 10.96
N HIS A 159 24.21 7.05 10.95
CA HIS A 159 25.17 7.27 9.87
C HIS A 159 26.57 7.00 10.40
N PHE A 160 27.16 5.88 10.00
CA PHE A 160 28.47 5.46 10.50
C PHE A 160 29.56 5.89 9.52
N PRO A 161 30.69 6.45 9.97
CA PRO A 161 31.79 6.75 9.06
C PRO A 161 32.21 5.51 8.26
N ALA A 162 32.29 5.65 6.94
CA ALA A 162 32.71 4.57 6.07
C ALA A 162 34.09 4.05 6.50
N SER A 163 34.23 2.73 6.50
CA SER A 163 35.44 2.03 6.93
C SER A 163 36.08 1.24 5.79
N GLY A 164 37.29 0.73 6.01
CA GLY A 164 37.97 -0.11 5.01
C GLY A 164 38.21 0.61 3.68
N PHE A 165 37.94 -0.08 2.57
CA PHE A 165 38.07 0.48 1.23
C PHE A 165 37.03 1.56 0.92
N SER A 166 35.79 1.42 1.43
CA SER A 166 34.71 2.39 1.25
C SER A 166 35.12 3.77 1.80
N SER A 167 35.85 3.80 2.91
CA SER A 167 36.40 5.04 3.48
C SER A 167 37.31 5.81 2.52
N ILE A 168 37.97 5.13 1.56
CA ILE A 168 38.89 5.73 0.61
C ILE A 168 38.15 6.09 -0.67
N THR A 169 37.33 5.18 -1.19
CA THR A 169 36.60 5.38 -2.44
C THR A 169 35.55 6.47 -2.32
N CYS A 170 34.92 6.62 -1.14
CA CYS A 170 33.93 7.66 -0.90
C CYS A 170 34.49 9.07 -1.10
N VAL A 171 35.74 9.32 -0.69
CA VAL A 171 36.40 10.64 -0.85
C VAL A 171 36.46 11.03 -2.32
N PHE A 172 36.62 10.05 -3.21
CA PHE A 172 36.69 10.27 -4.65
C PHE A 172 35.35 10.12 -5.38
N GLY A 173 34.32 9.62 -4.68
CA GLY A 173 32.95 9.43 -5.19
C GLY A 173 31.97 10.55 -4.78
N ALA A 174 32.12 11.11 -3.57
CA ALA A 174 31.37 12.28 -3.05
C ALA A 174 31.43 13.49 -3.97
N HIS A 175 32.54 13.59 -4.69
CA HIS A 175 32.77 14.56 -5.72
C HIS A 175 33.38 13.78 -6.88
N GLY A 176 32.57 13.28 -7.82
CA GLY A 176 33.13 12.99 -9.15
C GLY A 176 34.04 14.17 -9.54
N GLU A 177 35.20 13.94 -10.17
CA GLU A 177 36.29 14.95 -10.32
C GLU A 177 35.82 16.35 -10.80
N LEU A 178 34.63 16.47 -11.38
CA LEU A 178 33.93 17.72 -11.75
C LEU A 178 33.39 18.57 -10.57
N GLY A 179 33.19 18.03 -9.36
CA GLY A 179 32.57 18.75 -8.25
C GLY A 179 33.54 19.61 -7.41
N VAL A 180 34.84 19.29 -7.44
CA VAL A 180 35.85 19.94 -6.60
C VAL A 180 36.26 21.32 -7.16
N CYS A 181 36.15 21.49 -8.47
CA CYS A 181 36.55 22.69 -9.19
C CYS A 181 35.47 23.10 -10.19
N PRO A 182 34.35 23.69 -9.72
CA PRO A 182 33.23 24.04 -10.59
C PRO A 182 33.66 25.06 -11.64
N GLY A 183 33.50 24.71 -12.92
CA GLY A 183 33.79 25.60 -14.06
C GLY A 183 35.27 25.71 -14.45
N GLU A 184 36.16 24.92 -13.85
CA GLU A 184 37.60 24.93 -14.17
C GLU A 184 38.06 23.60 -14.79
N SER A 185 38.97 23.69 -15.75
CA SER A 185 39.59 22.52 -16.35
C SER A 185 40.82 22.07 -15.55
N VAL A 186 40.69 20.92 -14.89
CA VAL A 186 41.81 20.33 -14.13
C VAL A 186 42.90 19.84 -15.09
N PRO A 187 44.20 20.09 -14.82
CA PRO A 187 45.28 19.66 -15.70
C PRO A 187 45.28 18.13 -15.91
N ALA A 188 45.42 17.68 -17.17
CA ALA A 188 45.40 16.25 -17.53
C ALA A 188 46.43 15.41 -16.75
N ALA A 189 47.58 15.99 -16.40
CA ALA A 189 48.58 15.31 -15.58
C ALA A 189 48.05 14.96 -14.17
N LEU A 190 47.16 15.79 -13.63
CA LEU A 190 46.50 15.57 -12.35
C LEU A 190 45.44 14.49 -12.44
N THR A 191 44.55 14.56 -13.44
CA THR A 191 43.56 13.51 -13.75
C THR A 191 44.20 12.14 -13.98
N ARG A 192 45.36 12.11 -14.65
CA ARG A 192 46.08 10.85 -14.88
C ARG A 192 46.63 10.26 -13.58
N ILE A 193 47.20 11.08 -12.70
CA ILE A 193 47.80 10.58 -11.45
C ILE A 193 46.75 10.22 -10.40
N SER A 194 45.60 10.92 -10.37
CA SER A 194 44.45 10.56 -9.55
C SER A 194 43.82 9.24 -10.04
N GLY A 195 43.59 9.12 -11.35
CA GLY A 195 43.08 7.89 -11.97
C GLY A 195 43.99 6.68 -11.74
N ASP A 196 45.32 6.84 -11.86
CA ASP A 196 46.30 5.81 -11.50
C ASP A 196 46.14 5.35 -10.03
N ALA A 197 45.95 6.30 -9.10
CA ALA A 197 45.79 6.00 -7.68
C ALA A 197 44.49 5.25 -7.41
N GLN A 198 43.38 5.71 -7.98
CA GLN A 198 42.07 5.07 -7.88
C GLN A 198 42.08 3.66 -8.46
N ARG A 199 42.75 3.44 -9.61
CA ARG A 199 42.91 2.11 -10.20
C ARG A 199 43.67 1.16 -9.28
N LEU A 200 44.72 1.63 -8.62
CA LEU A 200 45.47 0.83 -7.63
C LEU A 200 44.63 0.49 -6.40
N ILE A 201 43.79 1.43 -5.93
CA ILE A 201 42.86 1.21 -4.82
C ILE A 201 41.80 0.17 -5.23
N ALA A 202 41.22 0.30 -6.43
CA ALA A 202 40.24 -0.65 -6.95
C ALA A 202 40.83 -2.06 -7.12
N GLN A 203 42.06 -2.17 -7.64
CA GLN A 203 42.78 -3.45 -7.73
C GLN A 203 43.01 -4.08 -6.35
N ALA A 204 43.34 -3.27 -5.34
CA ALA A 204 43.50 -3.75 -3.98
C ALA A 204 42.17 -4.16 -3.33
N ALA A 205 41.06 -3.48 -3.68
CA ALA A 205 39.72 -3.80 -3.20
C ALA A 205 39.17 -5.10 -3.81
N ALA A 206 39.51 -5.41 -5.06
CA ALA A 206 39.07 -6.63 -5.76
C ALA A 206 39.65 -7.92 -5.18
N ALA A 207 40.80 -7.84 -4.51
CA ALA A 207 41.41 -8.95 -3.79
C ALA A 207 41.81 -8.46 -2.38
N PRO A 208 40.82 -8.27 -1.48
CA PRO A 208 41.05 -7.64 -0.20
C PRO A 208 41.80 -8.59 0.72
N GLY A 209 43.11 -8.38 0.87
CA GLY A 209 43.93 -9.16 1.80
C GLY A 209 45.38 -9.37 1.36
N GLY A 210 46.22 -9.69 2.35
CA GLY A 210 47.58 -10.16 2.11
C GLY A 210 48.58 -9.11 1.60
N ARG A 211 49.77 -9.61 1.25
CA ARG A 211 50.93 -8.80 0.84
C ARG A 211 50.67 -8.04 -0.47
N HIS A 212 49.88 -8.61 -1.38
CA HIS A 212 49.60 -8.01 -2.69
C HIS A 212 48.77 -6.72 -2.56
N ALA A 213 47.63 -6.76 -1.87
CA ALA A 213 46.80 -5.57 -1.62
C ALA A 213 47.60 -4.47 -0.91
N LYS A 214 48.43 -4.83 0.07
CA LYS A 214 49.31 -3.89 0.78
C LYS A 214 50.32 -3.20 -0.13
N ILE A 215 50.91 -3.91 -1.10
CA ILE A 215 51.83 -3.34 -2.08
C ILE A 215 51.11 -2.33 -2.98
N LEU A 216 49.91 -2.68 -3.46
CA LEU A 216 49.08 -1.82 -4.29
C LEU A 216 48.69 -0.54 -3.54
N LEU A 217 48.21 -0.65 -2.30
CA LEU A 217 47.85 0.51 -1.47
C LEU A 217 49.05 1.41 -1.17
N LYS A 218 50.25 0.86 -0.89
CA LYS A 218 51.47 1.66 -0.75
C LYS A 218 51.84 2.41 -2.04
N LYS A 219 51.58 1.82 -3.22
CA LYS A 219 51.75 2.52 -4.51
C LYS A 219 50.71 3.65 -4.64
N ALA A 220 49.46 3.41 -4.26
CA ALA A 220 48.41 4.42 -4.26
C ALA A 220 48.74 5.61 -3.36
N VAL A 221 49.19 5.38 -2.11
CA VAL A 221 49.64 6.45 -1.17
C VAL A 221 50.69 7.37 -1.81
N ARG A 222 51.67 6.81 -2.53
CA ARG A 222 52.70 7.60 -3.21
C ARG A 222 52.13 8.42 -4.37
N LYS A 223 51.19 7.85 -5.13
CA LYS A 223 50.49 8.55 -6.21
C LYS A 223 49.64 9.69 -5.68
N LEU A 224 48.84 9.47 -4.63
CA LEU A 224 48.04 10.51 -3.96
C LEU A 224 48.90 11.63 -3.39
N GLY A 225 50.01 11.32 -2.72
CA GLY A 225 50.95 12.35 -2.25
C GLY A 225 51.59 13.15 -3.38
N SER A 226 51.78 12.53 -4.55
CA SER A 226 52.29 13.21 -5.75
C SER A 226 51.22 14.07 -6.42
N ALA A 227 49.97 13.60 -6.43
CA ALA A 227 48.80 14.35 -6.88
C ALA A 227 48.59 15.62 -6.04
N ALA A 228 48.65 15.51 -4.70
CA ALA A 228 48.56 16.65 -3.79
C ALA A 228 49.63 17.72 -4.06
N ARG A 229 50.88 17.30 -4.31
CA ARG A 229 51.98 18.23 -4.69
C ARG A 229 51.75 18.85 -6.06
N LEU A 230 51.20 18.10 -7.02
CA LEU A 230 50.91 18.58 -8.35
C LEU A 230 49.76 19.60 -8.34
N ALA A 231 48.69 19.36 -7.57
CA ALA A 231 47.60 20.31 -7.35
C ALA A 231 48.11 21.65 -6.79
N ALA A 232 48.98 21.61 -5.76
CA ALA A 232 49.60 22.81 -5.20
C ALA A 232 50.45 23.58 -6.23
N ARG A 233 51.16 22.86 -7.11
CA ARG A 233 51.96 23.47 -8.19
C ARG A 233 51.07 24.07 -9.29
N ALA A 234 49.95 23.44 -9.62
CA ALA A 234 48.99 23.93 -10.60
C ALA A 234 48.42 25.29 -10.17
N GLY A 235 48.04 25.45 -8.89
CA GLY A 235 47.62 26.74 -8.35
C GLY A 235 48.72 27.81 -8.39
N LYS A 236 49.96 27.47 -8.02
CA LYS A 236 51.10 28.42 -8.14
C LYS A 236 51.40 28.84 -9.57
N ARG A 237 51.13 27.96 -10.54
CA ARG A 237 51.29 28.23 -11.98
C ARG A 237 50.04 28.86 -12.60
N GLN A 238 49.03 29.19 -11.79
CA GLN A 238 47.75 29.76 -12.24
C GLN A 238 47.06 28.90 -13.32
N GLN A 239 47.28 27.58 -13.30
CA GLN A 239 46.59 26.64 -14.20
C GLN A 239 45.17 26.35 -13.73
N VAL A 240 44.94 26.54 -12.43
CA VAL A 240 43.65 26.47 -11.74
C VAL A 240 43.65 27.56 -10.66
N SER A 241 42.48 27.93 -10.16
CA SER A 241 42.32 28.89 -9.07
C SER A 241 43.01 28.40 -7.79
N PRO A 242 43.40 29.33 -6.89
CA PRO A 242 43.94 28.97 -5.58
C PRO A 242 42.97 28.13 -4.74
N SER A 243 41.66 28.37 -4.86
CA SER A 243 40.61 27.60 -4.18
C SER A 243 40.53 26.17 -4.71
N CYS A 244 40.46 25.98 -6.04
CA CYS A 244 40.48 24.66 -6.67
C CYS A 244 41.76 23.88 -6.31
N ALA A 245 42.93 24.53 -6.40
CA ALA A 245 44.21 23.91 -6.02
C ALA A 245 44.24 23.48 -4.54
N GLY A 246 43.66 24.29 -3.65
CA GLY A 246 43.53 24.01 -2.23
C GLY A 246 42.61 22.81 -1.97
N ALA A 247 41.43 22.80 -2.59
CA ALA A 247 40.44 21.74 -2.46
C ALA A 247 40.98 20.39 -2.97
N LEU A 248 41.54 20.36 -4.18
CA LEU A 248 42.18 19.16 -4.75
C LEU A 248 43.33 18.65 -3.86
N ARG A 249 44.17 19.55 -3.34
CA ARG A 249 45.23 19.16 -2.42
C ARG A 249 44.67 18.54 -1.14
N GLY A 250 43.63 19.14 -0.55
CA GLY A 250 42.94 18.60 0.62
C GLY A 250 42.40 17.19 0.37
N LEU A 251 41.67 17.02 -0.73
CA LEU A 251 41.11 15.75 -1.19
C LEU A 251 42.17 14.64 -1.28
N TYR A 252 43.27 14.90 -1.99
CA TYR A 252 44.32 13.90 -2.16
C TYR A 252 45.07 13.59 -0.86
N LEU A 253 45.18 14.56 0.05
CA LEU A 253 45.78 14.34 1.36
C LEU A 253 44.88 13.52 2.29
N ASP A 254 43.56 13.76 2.26
CA ASP A 254 42.60 12.96 3.02
C ASP A 254 42.57 11.51 2.50
N GLY A 255 42.38 11.32 1.20
CA GLY A 255 42.44 9.98 0.59
C GLY A 255 43.77 9.27 0.87
N LYS A 256 44.90 10.01 0.90
CA LYS A 256 46.21 9.48 1.28
C LYS A 256 46.22 9.00 2.73
N ALA A 257 45.73 9.81 3.68
CA ALA A 257 45.70 9.48 5.10
C ALA A 257 44.84 8.23 5.35
N ARG A 258 43.65 8.15 4.75
CA ARG A 258 42.75 6.98 4.85
C ARG A 258 43.38 5.72 4.26
N THR A 259 44.06 5.85 3.11
CA THR A 259 44.81 4.74 2.51
C THR A 259 45.96 4.27 3.41
N GLU A 260 46.68 5.19 4.08
CA GLU A 260 47.73 4.84 5.03
C GLU A 260 47.17 4.11 6.26
N THR A 261 46.02 4.53 6.77
CA THR A 261 45.31 3.84 7.85
C THR A 261 44.95 2.40 7.44
N LEU A 262 44.41 2.21 6.23
CA LEU A 262 44.08 0.87 5.72
C LEU A 262 45.33 -0.01 5.56
N VAL A 263 46.44 0.54 5.06
CA VAL A 263 47.73 -0.18 4.96
C VAL A 263 48.24 -0.66 6.32
N ARG A 264 48.02 0.13 7.38
CA ARG A 264 48.36 -0.24 8.76
C ARG A 264 47.42 -1.31 9.31
N ALA A 265 46.13 -1.24 8.99
CA ALA A 265 45.11 -2.20 9.42
C ALA A 265 45.32 -3.59 8.79
N LEU A 266 45.82 -3.67 7.55
CA LEU A 266 46.21 -4.92 6.87
C LEU A 266 47.51 -5.53 7.46
N LYS A 267 47.59 -5.68 8.80
CA LYS A 267 48.72 -6.40 9.43
C LYS A 267 48.78 -7.84 8.92
N SER A 268 50.01 -8.31 8.83
CA SER A 268 50.49 -9.54 8.21
C SER A 268 49.66 -10.76 8.62
N ALA A 269 48.77 -11.21 7.73
CA ALA A 269 48.43 -12.62 7.69
C ALA A 269 49.75 -13.41 7.58
N PRO A 270 49.99 -14.42 8.44
CA PRO A 270 51.16 -15.28 8.32
C PRO A 270 51.23 -15.93 6.94
#